data_AF-A0A3A8EUF8-F1
#
_entry.id   AF-A0A3A8EUF8-F1
#
_cell.length_a   1.000
_cell.length_b   1.000
_cell.length_c   1.000
_cell.angle_alpha   90.00
_cell.angle_beta   90.00
_cell.angle_gamma   90.00
#
_symmetry.space_group_name_H-M   'P 1'
#
loop_
_entity.id
_entity.type
_entity.pdbx_description
1 polymer ?
#
loop_
_entity_poly.entity_id
_entity_poly.type
_entity_poly.pdbx_seq_one_letter_code
_entity_poly.pdbx_strand_id
1 'polypeptide(L)'
;MDIFQVLLNISRFKRNKTIYAVEPWTPESEAQVVLEPAEGLIHIIRGDLRFEYFLEVSLAQDLLQQNQHSSLCMRDQCLRMIEYAMQNT
;
A
#
# COMPACT_ATOMS: atom_id res chain seq x y z
N MET A 1 -1.51 10.39 5.20
CA MET A 1 -0.86 10.24 3.87
C MET A 1 -1.81 9.44 3.02
N ASP A 2 -1.82 9.66 1.72
CA ASP A 2 -2.60 8.84 0.80
C ASP A 2 -1.77 7.66 0.25
N ILE A 3 -2.42 6.73 -0.46
CA ILE A 3 -1.76 5.58 -1.09
C ILE A 3 -0.60 6.05 -1.98
N PHE A 4 -0.82 7.09 -2.81
CA PHE A 4 0.20 7.59 -3.73
C PHE A 4 1.46 8.08 -3.00
N GLN A 5 1.29 8.85 -1.92
CA GLN A 5 2.37 9.34 -1.08
C GLN A 5 3.13 8.21 -0.38
N VAL A 6 2.41 7.19 0.09
CA VAL A 6 3.03 6.00 0.68
C VAL A 6 3.91 5.29 -0.35
N LEU A 7 3.39 5.05 -1.54
CA LEU A 7 4.13 4.37 -2.60
C LEU A 7 5.32 5.18 -3.12
N LEU A 8 5.16 6.50 -3.27
CA LEU A 8 6.24 7.41 -3.64
C LEU A 8 7.40 7.36 -2.65
N ASN A 9 7.10 7.12 -1.36
CA ASN A 9 8.09 7.06 -0.28
C ASN A 9 8.39 5.62 0.17
N ILE A 10 8.03 4.60 -0.62
CA ILE A 10 8.02 3.20 -0.15
C ILE A 10 9.38 2.72 0.37
N SER A 11 10.47 3.22 -0.21
CA SER A 11 11.85 2.89 0.15
C SER A 11 12.25 3.36 1.55
N ARG A 12 11.51 4.31 2.13
CA ARG A 12 11.76 4.84 3.47
C ARG A 12 11.09 4.00 4.57
N PHE A 13 10.14 3.14 4.20
CA PHE A 13 9.47 2.27 5.14
C PHE A 13 10.23 0.95 5.33
N LYS A 14 10.16 0.40 6.55
CA LYS A 14 10.76 -0.91 6.85
C LYS A 14 9.95 -2.01 6.17
N ARG A 15 10.63 -2.99 5.59
CA ARG A 15 10.03 -4.12 4.85
C ARG A 15 9.06 -4.98 5.67
N ASN A 16 9.22 -5.02 7.00
CA ASN A 16 8.36 -5.78 7.90
C ASN A 16 7.06 -5.07 8.28
N LYS A 17 6.71 -3.98 7.59
CA LYS A 17 5.47 -3.24 7.83
C LYS A 17 4.44 -3.57 6.76
N THR A 18 3.19 -3.30 7.10
CA THR A 18 2.03 -3.52 6.25
C THR A 18 1.33 -2.18 6.00
N ILE A 19 0.88 -1.98 4.76
CA ILE A 19 0.10 -0.83 4.33
C ILE A 19 -1.37 -1.18 4.49
N TYR A 20 -2.11 -0.31 5.18
CA TYR A 20 -3.57 -0.37 5.28
C TYR A 20 -4.16 0.89 4.67
N ALA A 21 -5.28 0.77 3.97
CA ALA A 21 -5.92 1.89 3.28
C ALA A 21 -7.45 1.86 3.42
N VAL A 22 -8.05 3.05 3.39
CA VAL A 22 -9.51 3.19 3.40
C VAL A 22 -10.07 2.86 2.02
N GLU A 23 -11.08 1.98 1.98
CA GLU A 23 -11.81 1.67 0.75
C GLU A 23 -12.84 2.76 0.40
N PRO A 24 -13.14 2.97 -0.89
CA PRO A 24 -12.53 2.31 -2.06
C PRO A 24 -11.09 2.78 -2.29
N TRP A 25 -10.21 1.88 -2.74
CA TRP A 25 -8.81 2.23 -2.97
C TRP A 25 -8.64 3.09 -4.23
N THR A 26 -8.16 4.30 -4.01
CA THR A 26 -7.75 5.28 -5.01
C THR A 26 -6.37 5.82 -4.62
N PRO A 27 -5.61 6.42 -5.54
CA PRO A 27 -4.33 7.05 -5.20
C PRO A 27 -4.44 8.05 -4.04
N GLU A 28 -5.58 8.72 -3.90
CA GLU A 28 -5.90 9.70 -2.88
C GLU A 28 -6.51 9.11 -1.58
N SER A 29 -6.78 7.80 -1.53
CA SER A 29 -7.33 7.15 -0.35
C SER A 29 -6.37 7.19 0.83
N GLU A 30 -6.89 7.45 2.03
CA GLU A 30 -6.07 7.56 3.22
C GLU A 30 -5.41 6.22 3.55
N ALA A 31 -4.11 6.25 3.83
CA ALA A 31 -3.30 5.08 4.06
C ALA A 31 -2.38 5.23 5.28
N GLN A 32 -2.10 4.10 5.92
CA GLN A 32 -1.20 3.99 7.07
C GLN A 32 -0.24 2.83 6.89
N VAL A 33 1.00 3.02 7.36
CA VAL A 33 2.06 2.00 7.30
C VAL A 33 2.42 1.60 8.72
N VAL A 34 1.93 0.45 9.16
CA VAL A 34 2.06 -0.02 10.54
C VAL A 34 2.86 -1.31 10.61
N LEU A 35 3.40 -1.61 11.79
CA LEU A 35 3.92 -2.95 12.07
C LEU A 35 2.72 -3.84 12.38
N GLU A 36 2.52 -4.90 11.61
CA GLU A 36 1.48 -5.88 11.88
C GLU A 36 1.83 -6.66 13.16
N PRO A 37 0.91 -6.79 14.14
CA PRO A 37 1.14 -7.60 15.32
C PRO A 37 1.13 -9.08 14.96
N ALA A 38 1.74 -9.91 15.81
CA ALA A 38 1.96 -11.34 15.55
C ALA A 38 0.68 -12.17 15.29
N GLU A 39 -0.49 -11.65 15.68
CA GLU A 39 -1.79 -12.32 15.51
C GLU A 39 -2.46 -12.04 14.15
N GLY A 40 -1.85 -11.20 13.29
CA GLY A 40 -2.38 -10.82 11.98
C GLY A 40 -3.53 -9.81 12.10
N LEU A 41 -3.34 -8.59 11.60
CA LEU A 41 -4.41 -7.59 11.58
C LEU A 41 -5.04 -7.55 10.19
N ILE A 42 -6.33 -7.86 10.14
CA ILE A 42 -7.11 -7.80 8.90
C ILE A 42 -7.51 -6.35 8.58
N HIS A 43 -7.76 -5.54 9.61
CA HIS A 43 -8.10 -4.13 9.48
C HIS A 43 -7.70 -3.34 10.73
N ILE A 44 -7.65 -2.01 10.60
CA ILE A 44 -7.37 -1.08 11.69
C ILE A 44 -8.52 -0.08 11.77
N ILE A 45 -9.10 0.06 12.96
CA ILE A 45 -10.07 1.13 13.25
C ILE A 45 -9.32 2.28 13.89
N ARG A 46 -9.39 3.47 13.28
CA ARG A 46 -8.81 4.68 13.86
C ARG A 46 -9.80 5.84 13.70
N GLY A 47 -10.44 6.21 14.81
CA GLY A 47 -11.58 7.14 14.76
C GLY A 47 -12.75 6.49 14.03
N ASP A 48 -13.35 7.23 13.10
CA ASP A 48 -14.47 6.76 12.27
C ASP A 48 -14.02 6.05 10.98
N LEU A 49 -12.70 5.90 10.79
CA LEU A 49 -12.13 5.29 9.59
C LEU A 49 -11.74 3.85 9.84
N ARG A 50 -12.11 3.00 8.88
CA ARG A 50 -11.73 1.59 8.80
C ARG A 50 -10.70 1.45 7.67
N PHE A 51 -9.48 1.05 8.05
CA PHE A 51 -8.39 0.80 7.13
C PHE A 51 -8.29 -0.70 6.89
N GLU A 52 -8.56 -1.14 5.67
CA GLU A 52 -8.40 -2.54 5.27
C GLU A 52 -6.95 -2.83 4.90
N TYR A 53 -6.55 -4.09 5.01
CA TYR A 53 -5.29 -4.57 4.48
C TYR A 53 -5.17 -4.18 3.00
N PHE A 54 -4.06 -3.55 2.62
CA PHE A 54 -3.76 -3.21 1.23
C PHE A 54 -2.63 -4.08 0.70
N LEU A 55 -1.40 -3.89 1.19
CA LEU A 55 -0.22 -4.63 0.77
C LEU A 55 0.88 -4.59 1.84
N GLU A 56 1.69 -5.64 1.93
CA GLU A 56 2.96 -5.59 2.65
C GLU A 56 3.96 -4.61 1.99
N VAL A 57 4.77 -3.92 2.80
CA VAL A 57 5.81 -3.00 2.30
C VAL A 57 6.87 -3.76 1.50
N SER A 58 7.26 -4.96 1.94
CA SER A 58 8.15 -5.88 1.21
C SER A 58 7.67 -6.11 -0.23
N LEU A 59 6.43 -6.53 -0.39
CA LEU A 59 5.81 -6.82 -1.68
C LEU A 59 5.66 -5.55 -2.53
N ALA A 60 5.22 -4.45 -1.93
CA ALA A 60 5.12 -3.15 -2.60
C ALA A 60 6.48 -2.69 -3.16
N GLN A 61 7.56 -2.85 -2.40
CA GLN A 61 8.92 -2.52 -2.86
C GLN A 61 9.34 -3.42 -4.03
N ASP A 62 9.10 -4.73 -3.92
CA ASP A 62 9.53 -5.69 -4.94
C ASP A 62 8.77 -5.48 -6.26
N LEU A 63 7.46 -5.20 -6.21
CA LEU A 63 6.65 -4.85 -7.39
C LEU A 63 7.11 -3.54 -8.05
N LEU A 64 7.41 -2.51 -7.25
CA LEU A 64 7.91 -1.25 -7.78
C LEU A 64 9.30 -1.40 -8.41
N GLN A 65 10.18 -2.22 -7.83
CA GLN A 65 11.48 -2.53 -8.41
C GLN A 65 11.35 -3.25 -9.76
N GLN A 66 10.44 -4.24 -9.87
CA GLN A 66 10.17 -4.91 -11.15
C GLN A 66 9.67 -3.92 -12.22
N ASN A 67 8.86 -2.95 -11.81
CA ASN A 67 8.36 -1.89 -12.69
C ASN A 67 9.40 -0.82 -13.04
N GLN A 68 10.59 -0.77 -12.44
CA GLN A 68 11.65 0.18 -12.83
C GLN A 68 12.15 -0.02 -14.26
N HIS A 69 12.00 -1.23 -14.80
CA HIS A 69 12.30 -1.52 -16.20
C HIS A 69 11.19 -1.06 -17.16
N SER A 70 10.03 -0.66 -16.63
CA SER A 70 8.94 -0.08 -17.42
C SER A 70 9.08 1.44 -17.48
N SER A 71 8.76 2.05 -18.62
CA SER A 71 8.76 3.51 -18.79
C SER A 71 7.53 4.19 -18.15
N LEU A 72 6.93 3.58 -17.13
CA LEU A 72 5.70 4.05 -16.50
C LEU A 72 5.98 5.16 -15.50
N CYS A 73 5.12 6.17 -15.50
CA CYS A 73 5.20 7.19 -14.47
C CYS A 73 4.75 6.62 -13.11
N MET A 74 5.10 7.30 -12.02
CA MET A 74 4.72 6.86 -10.67
C MET A 74 3.20 6.71 -10.49
N ARG A 75 2.40 7.52 -11.19
CA ARG A 75 0.93 7.45 -11.10
C ARG A 75 0.39 6.17 -11.74
N ASP A 76 0.92 5.77 -12.90
CA ASP A 76 0.54 4.51 -13.54
C ASP A 76 1.00 3.30 -12.71
N GLN A 77 2.19 3.39 -12.10
CA GLN A 77 2.67 2.36 -11.17
C GLN A 77 1.76 2.24 -9.95
N CYS A 78 1.31 3.36 -9.37
CA CYS A 78 0.34 3.38 -8.28
C CYS A 78 -0.98 2.71 -8.67
N LEU A 79 -1.53 3.01 -9.85
CA LEU A 79 -2.76 2.38 -10.33
C LEU A 79 -2.60 0.86 -10.50
N ARG A 80 -1.49 0.41 -11.09
CA ARG A 80 -1.19 -1.02 -11.20
C ARG A 80 -1.08 -1.72 -9.87
N MET A 81 -0.54 -1.05 -8.84
CA MET A 81 -0.47 -1.61 -7.49
C MET A 81 -1.85 -1.74 -6.86
N ILE A 82 -2.73 -0.76 -7.07
CA ILE A 82 -4.13 -0.83 -6.63
C ILE A 82 -4.84 -1.98 -7.35
N GLU A 83 -4.68 -2.10 -8.67
CA GLU A 83 -5.22 -3.23 -9.45
C GLU A 83 -4.71 -4.58 -8.94
N TYR A 84 -3.41 -4.70 -8.67
CA TYR A 84 -2.82 -5.91 -8.11
C TYR A 84 -3.41 -6.25 -6.75
N ALA A 85 -3.53 -5.27 -5.84
CA ALA A 85 -4.11 -5.47 -4.52
C ALA A 85 -5.57 -5.93 -4.62
N MET A 86 -6.38 -5.33 -5.49
CA MET A 86 -7.79 -5.72 -5.69
C MET A 86 -7.96 -7.14 -6.25
N GLN A 87 -6.97 -7.67 -6.96
CA GLN A 87 -7.02 -9.03 -7.51
C GLN A 87 -6.53 -10.11 -6.54
N ASN A 88 -5.81 -9.72 -5.47
CA ASN A 88 -5.12 -10.64 -4.56
C ASN A 88 -5.52 -10.44 -3.08
N THR A 89 -6.62 -9.74 -2.83
CA THR A 89 -7.27 -9.58 -1.51
C THR A 89 -8.63 -10.25 -1.53
#